data_AF-A0A4R5NNC2-F1
#
_entry.id   AF-A0A4R5NNC2-F1
#
_cell.length_a   1.000
_cell.length_b   1.000
_cell.length_c   1.000
_cell.angle_alpha   90.00
_cell.angle_beta   90.00
_cell.angle_gamma   90.00
#
_symmetry.space_group_name_H-M   'P 1'
#
loop_
_entity.id
_entity.type
_entity.pdbx_description
1 polymer ?
#
loop_
_entity_poly.entity_id
_entity_poly.type
_entity_poly.pdbx_seq_one_letter_code
_entity_poly.pdbx_strand_id
1 'polypeptide(L)'
;MRYLKNEDTLVFPSSTLTQRFTQVCKLAKIPHKAKVVTKHKLSPVLNDDKSYFDMLKSSIKEARKANGNHYFVADHYGTVELRKAPYYRTKIILGDKSSAESFTFEKSIDNAYNAIKVVKTSKKEKAKVTATKIVQAGKQGNTLQRWGKLQKIEKVTKDKTNLAQMKVRASNLLKLYNRQTYKLSITCTGNQALRAGNSVYVKLSSLKDIGLGTKQLVITKSTITFDPNYTADLEIKVRMS
;
A
#
# COMPACT_ATOMS: atom_id res chain seq x y z
N MET A 1 -3.20 8.75 -13.56
CA MET A 1 -3.83 7.86 -14.56
C MET A 1 -4.96 8.63 -15.24
N ARG A 2 -4.76 9.17 -16.46
CA ARG A 2 -5.67 10.14 -17.09
C ARG A 2 -7.08 9.57 -17.35
N TYR A 3 -7.15 8.30 -17.76
CA TYR A 3 -8.39 7.59 -18.09
C TYR A 3 -9.39 7.43 -16.93
N LEU A 4 -8.95 7.61 -15.69
CA LEU A 4 -9.77 7.41 -14.49
C LEU A 4 -9.94 8.72 -13.69
N LYS A 5 -9.76 9.87 -14.36
CA LYS A 5 -9.91 11.19 -13.74
C LYS A 5 -11.37 11.60 -13.55
N ASN A 6 -12.30 10.99 -14.30
CA ASN A 6 -13.73 11.27 -14.19
C ASN A 6 -14.22 11.07 -12.75
N GLU A 7 -15.05 12.01 -12.30
CA GLU A 7 -15.66 12.01 -10.97
C GLU A 7 -17.12 11.59 -11.07
N ASP A 8 -17.60 10.91 -10.03
CA ASP A 8 -18.94 10.32 -10.00
C ASP A 8 -19.36 10.03 -8.56
N THR A 9 -20.65 9.77 -8.38
CA THR A 9 -21.22 9.25 -7.12
C THR A 9 -21.71 7.83 -7.35
N LEU A 10 -21.00 6.87 -6.75
CA LEU A 10 -21.19 5.45 -6.97
C LEU A 10 -21.21 4.66 -5.67
N VAL A 11 -22.24 3.82 -5.51
CA VAL A 11 -22.28 2.81 -4.46
C VAL A 11 -21.56 1.55 -4.94
N PHE A 12 -20.48 1.17 -4.25
CA PHE A 12 -19.94 -0.17 -4.37
C PHE A 12 -20.67 -1.10 -3.39
N PRO A 13 -21.37 -2.13 -3.87
CA PRO A 13 -21.90 -3.18 -2.99
C PRO A 13 -20.74 -4.03 -2.41
N SER A 14 -21.12 -5.05 -1.65
CA SER A 14 -20.16 -6.05 -1.16
C SER A 14 -19.59 -6.84 -2.35
N SER A 15 -18.38 -6.48 -2.76
CA SER A 15 -17.76 -6.97 -4.00
C SER A 15 -16.24 -7.07 -3.84
N THR A 16 -15.59 -7.84 -4.71
CA THR A 16 -14.13 -7.98 -4.72
C THR A 16 -13.46 -6.78 -5.37
N LEU A 17 -12.17 -6.59 -5.14
CA LEU A 17 -11.40 -5.53 -5.81
C LEU A 17 -11.44 -5.68 -7.34
N THR A 18 -11.36 -6.91 -7.84
CA THR A 18 -11.49 -7.21 -9.27
C THR A 18 -12.85 -6.76 -9.82
N GLN A 19 -13.95 -7.01 -9.10
CA GLN A 19 -15.28 -6.59 -9.53
C GLN A 19 -15.42 -5.07 -9.55
N ARG A 20 -14.94 -4.36 -8.51
CA ARG A 20 -14.94 -2.89 -8.45
C ARG A 20 -14.12 -2.27 -9.58
N PHE A 21 -12.95 -2.84 -9.86
CA PHE A 21 -12.10 -2.45 -10.98
C PHE A 21 -12.84 -2.56 -12.32
N THR A 22 -13.44 -3.72 -12.59
CA THR A 22 -14.21 -3.96 -13.82
C THR A 22 -15.41 -3.02 -13.94
N GLN A 23 -16.17 -2.80 -12.86
CA GLN A 23 -17.30 -1.88 -12.85
C GLN A 23 -16.86 -0.46 -13.23
N VAL A 24 -15.83 0.06 -12.55
CA VAL A 24 -15.29 1.40 -12.81
C VAL A 24 -14.79 1.55 -14.25
N CYS A 25 -14.04 0.57 -14.76
CA CYS A 25 -13.53 0.66 -16.13
C CYS A 25 -14.64 0.57 -17.20
N LYS A 26 -15.71 -0.20 -16.93
CA LYS A 26 -16.90 -0.24 -17.80
C LYS A 26 -17.63 1.10 -17.81
N LEU A 27 -17.84 1.73 -16.65
CA LEU A 27 -18.45 3.06 -16.55
C LEU A 27 -17.61 4.13 -17.25
N ALA A 28 -16.29 4.08 -17.09
CA ALA A 28 -15.36 4.95 -17.80
C ALA A 28 -15.27 4.67 -19.31
N LYS A 29 -15.88 3.57 -19.80
CA LYS A 29 -15.82 3.11 -21.20
C LYS A 29 -14.39 2.95 -21.73
N ILE A 30 -13.49 2.39 -20.91
CA ILE A 30 -12.08 2.21 -21.27
C ILE A 30 -11.69 0.73 -21.44
N PRO A 31 -10.75 0.41 -22.36
CA PRO A 31 -10.17 -0.92 -22.46
C PRO A 31 -9.53 -1.33 -21.14
N HIS A 32 -9.88 -2.51 -20.64
CA HIS A 32 -9.38 -2.95 -19.34
C HIS A 32 -9.20 -4.46 -19.24
N LYS A 33 -8.26 -4.88 -18.39
CA LYS A 33 -7.98 -6.29 -18.11
C LYS A 33 -7.56 -6.52 -16.67
N ALA A 34 -8.28 -7.37 -15.94
CA ALA A 34 -7.84 -7.81 -14.63
C ALA A 34 -6.81 -8.95 -14.77
N LYS A 35 -5.53 -8.67 -14.50
CA LYS A 35 -4.46 -9.70 -14.46
C LYS A 35 -4.43 -10.46 -13.13
N VAL A 36 -5.30 -10.10 -12.19
CA VAL A 36 -5.47 -10.79 -10.91
C VAL A 36 -6.93 -10.85 -10.50
N VAL A 37 -7.35 -12.02 -10.03
CA VAL A 37 -8.68 -12.25 -9.45
C VAL A 37 -8.56 -12.25 -7.92
N THR A 38 -9.14 -11.24 -7.28
CA THR A 38 -9.19 -11.14 -5.81
C THR A 38 -10.41 -11.88 -5.27
N LYS A 39 -10.23 -12.66 -4.19
CA LYS A 39 -11.30 -13.47 -3.59
C LYS A 39 -12.02 -12.79 -2.41
N HIS A 40 -11.32 -11.94 -1.66
CA HIS A 40 -11.88 -11.28 -0.48
C HIS A 40 -12.89 -10.19 -0.87
N LYS A 41 -14.11 -10.25 -0.31
CA LYS A 41 -15.15 -9.22 -0.51
C LYS A 41 -14.89 -8.01 0.36
N LEU A 42 -14.88 -6.83 -0.24
CA LEU A 42 -14.73 -5.55 0.45
C LEU A 42 -16.08 -5.07 0.98
N SER A 43 -16.07 -4.26 2.05
CA SER A 43 -17.32 -3.76 2.64
C SER A 43 -18.01 -2.78 1.69
N PRO A 44 -19.34 -2.74 1.63
CA PRO A 44 -20.05 -1.75 0.82
C PRO A 44 -19.63 -0.32 1.18
N VAL A 45 -19.55 0.56 0.18
CA VAL A 45 -19.14 1.95 0.36
C VAL A 45 -19.85 2.85 -0.63
N LEU A 46 -20.38 3.98 -0.14
CA LEU A 46 -20.79 5.11 -0.97
C LEU A 46 -19.55 5.95 -1.27
N ASN A 47 -19.22 6.11 -2.53
CA ASN A 47 -18.26 7.09 -3.00
C ASN A 47 -19.05 8.27 -3.52
N ASP A 48 -18.91 9.41 -2.89
CA ASP A 48 -19.61 10.64 -3.24
C ASP A 48 -18.56 11.65 -3.71
N ASP A 49 -18.78 12.25 -4.88
CA ASP A 49 -17.87 13.21 -5.54
C ASP A 49 -16.40 12.76 -5.55
N LYS A 50 -16.14 11.56 -6.07
CA LYS A 50 -14.77 11.02 -6.16
C LYS A 50 -14.40 10.64 -7.56
N SER A 51 -13.13 10.87 -7.90
CA SER A 51 -12.56 10.30 -9.11
C SER A 51 -12.61 8.78 -9.07
N TYR A 52 -12.84 8.15 -10.21
CA TYR A 52 -12.74 6.70 -10.37
C TYR A 52 -11.40 6.15 -9.90
N PHE A 53 -10.31 6.91 -10.08
CA PHE A 53 -9.00 6.54 -9.55
C PHE A 53 -8.97 6.50 -8.02
N ASP A 54 -9.56 7.49 -7.34
CA ASP A 54 -9.62 7.55 -5.88
C ASP A 54 -10.53 6.48 -5.27
N MET A 55 -11.63 6.15 -5.96
CA MET A 55 -12.49 5.00 -5.61
C MET A 55 -11.70 3.68 -5.62
N LEU A 56 -10.89 3.46 -6.66
CA LEU A 56 -10.04 2.27 -6.76
C LEU A 56 -8.88 2.29 -5.76
N LYS A 57 -8.23 3.45 -5.54
CA LYS A 57 -7.17 3.62 -4.54
C LYS A 57 -7.66 3.25 -3.14
N SER A 58 -8.87 3.69 -2.79
CA SER A 58 -9.52 3.35 -1.52
C SER A 58 -9.79 1.83 -1.41
N SER A 59 -10.30 1.22 -2.48
CA SER A 59 -10.56 -0.23 -2.53
C SER A 59 -9.27 -1.07 -2.45
N ILE A 60 -8.19 -0.64 -3.11
CA ILE A 60 -6.86 -1.26 -3.02
C ILE A 60 -6.33 -1.20 -1.58
N LYS A 61 -6.48 -0.04 -0.92
CA LYS A 61 -6.07 0.15 0.49
C LYS A 61 -6.85 -0.76 1.42
N GLU A 62 -8.16 -0.93 1.22
CA GLU A 62 -9.00 -1.86 1.98
C GLU A 62 -8.58 -3.31 1.74
N ALA A 63 -8.38 -3.72 0.48
CA ALA A 63 -7.91 -5.07 0.14
C ALA A 63 -6.57 -5.39 0.81
N ARG A 64 -5.61 -4.44 0.78
CA ARG A 64 -4.32 -4.57 1.47
C ARG A 64 -4.48 -4.74 2.98
N LYS A 65 -5.38 -3.97 3.61
CA LYS A 65 -5.66 -4.13 5.05
C LYS A 65 -6.24 -5.50 5.38
N ALA A 66 -7.03 -6.07 4.47
CA ALA A 66 -7.70 -7.35 4.68
C ALA A 66 -6.77 -8.56 4.47
N ASN A 67 -5.94 -8.55 3.42
CA ASN A 67 -5.17 -9.73 3.01
C ASN A 67 -3.64 -9.53 2.91
N GLY A 68 -3.15 -8.32 3.16
CA GLY A 68 -1.72 -7.98 3.11
C GLY A 68 -1.09 -7.88 1.72
N ASN A 69 -1.82 -8.21 0.65
CA ASN A 69 -1.32 -8.17 -0.73
C ASN A 69 -1.23 -6.73 -1.27
N HIS A 70 -0.32 -6.52 -2.21
CA HIS A 70 -0.11 -5.24 -2.90
C HIS A 70 -0.76 -5.32 -4.25
N TYR A 71 -1.70 -4.44 -4.52
CA TYR A 71 -2.35 -4.31 -5.82
C TYR A 71 -2.10 -2.91 -6.37
N PHE A 72 -2.10 -2.79 -7.68
CA PHE A 72 -1.94 -1.52 -8.37
C PHE A 72 -2.67 -1.55 -9.71
N VAL A 73 -2.97 -0.36 -10.21
CA VAL A 73 -3.51 -0.15 -11.56
C VAL A 73 -2.39 0.37 -12.43
N ALA A 74 -2.23 -0.21 -13.61
CA ALA A 74 -1.23 0.19 -14.60
C ALA A 74 -1.90 0.45 -15.95
N ASP A 75 -1.30 1.31 -16.75
CA ASP A 75 -1.62 1.41 -18.16
C ASP A 75 -0.64 0.52 -18.94
N HIS A 76 -1.18 -0.28 -19.84
CA HIS A 76 -0.40 -1.14 -20.72
C HIS A 76 -0.89 -0.91 -22.15
N TYR A 77 -0.24 0.03 -22.83
CA TYR A 77 -0.54 0.41 -24.21
C TYR A 77 -2.02 0.76 -24.43
N GLY A 78 -2.57 1.61 -23.56
CA GLY A 78 -3.97 2.05 -23.64
C GLY A 78 -4.98 1.10 -22.98
N THR A 79 -4.54 -0.07 -22.50
CA THR A 79 -5.36 -0.97 -21.70
C THR A 79 -5.05 -0.80 -20.22
N VAL A 80 -6.05 -0.44 -19.44
CA VAL A 80 -5.91 -0.32 -17.98
C VAL A 80 -5.94 -1.71 -17.35
N GLU A 81 -4.95 -2.02 -16.52
CA GLU A 81 -4.82 -3.33 -15.91
C GLU A 81 -4.78 -3.29 -14.38
N LEU A 82 -5.53 -4.19 -13.75
CA LEU A 82 -5.38 -4.49 -12.32
C LEU A 82 -4.34 -5.59 -12.14
N ARG A 83 -3.28 -5.31 -11.39
CA ARG A 83 -2.15 -6.22 -11.15
C ARG A 83 -1.87 -6.40 -9.66
N LYS A 84 -1.20 -7.51 -9.32
CA LYS A 84 -0.63 -7.77 -7.98
C LYS A 84 0.88 -7.53 -8.04
N ALA A 85 1.44 -6.86 -7.03
CA ALA A 85 2.89 -6.65 -6.93
C ALA A 85 3.57 -7.69 -6.02
N PRO A 86 4.81 -8.11 -6.34
CA PRO A 86 5.53 -7.78 -7.58
C PRO A 86 4.86 -8.42 -8.80
N TYR A 87 4.78 -7.68 -9.90
CA TYR A 87 4.20 -8.16 -11.16
C TYR A 87 5.24 -9.01 -11.91
N TYR A 88 6.41 -8.44 -12.17
CA TYR A 88 7.59 -9.20 -12.58
C TYR A 88 8.69 -9.16 -11.52
N ARG A 89 9.34 -10.31 -11.34
CA ARG A 89 10.56 -10.46 -10.54
C ARG A 89 11.75 -10.44 -11.49
N THR A 90 12.37 -9.28 -11.65
CA THR A 90 13.53 -9.14 -12.54
C THR A 90 14.77 -9.80 -11.92
N LYS A 91 15.74 -10.13 -12.78
CA LYS A 91 17.08 -10.59 -12.38
C LYS A 91 18.07 -9.43 -12.24
N ILE A 92 17.62 -8.18 -12.40
CA ILE A 92 18.47 -6.99 -12.31
C ILE A 92 18.93 -6.81 -10.87
N ILE A 93 20.23 -6.53 -10.71
CA ILE A 93 20.87 -6.24 -9.43
C ILE A 93 21.30 -4.78 -9.43
N LEU A 94 20.79 -4.01 -8.47
CA LEU A 94 21.21 -2.64 -8.20
C LEU A 94 22.10 -2.66 -6.96
N GLY A 95 23.38 -2.34 -7.12
CA GLY A 95 24.37 -2.44 -6.05
C GLY A 95 25.66 -1.73 -6.36
N ASP A 96 26.56 -1.63 -5.36
CA ASP A 96 27.77 -0.78 -5.42
C ASP A 96 28.75 -1.14 -6.55
N LYS A 97 28.71 -2.39 -7.03
CA LYS A 97 29.53 -2.89 -8.14
C LYS A 97 28.70 -3.16 -9.40
N SER A 98 27.57 -2.49 -9.55
CA SER A 98 26.59 -2.73 -10.60
C SER A 98 25.94 -1.41 -11.03
N SER A 99 24.81 -1.46 -11.73
CA SER A 99 24.17 -0.30 -12.38
C SER A 99 23.73 0.85 -11.46
N ALA A 100 23.95 0.81 -10.15
CA ALA A 100 23.56 1.87 -9.22
C ALA A 100 24.64 2.96 -9.17
N GLU A 101 24.26 4.20 -9.51
CA GLU A 101 25.15 5.37 -9.52
C GLU A 101 25.14 6.08 -8.17
N SER A 102 23.95 6.25 -7.60
CA SER A 102 23.77 6.83 -6.27
C SER A 102 22.51 6.30 -5.61
N PHE A 103 22.42 6.42 -4.29
CA PHE A 103 21.21 6.10 -3.56
C PHE A 103 21.06 6.98 -2.32
N THR A 104 19.82 7.16 -1.89
CA THR A 104 19.48 7.75 -0.59
C THR A 104 18.58 6.80 0.18
N PHE A 105 18.82 6.69 1.48
CA PHE A 105 18.05 5.84 2.38
C PHE A 105 17.47 6.67 3.52
N GLU A 106 16.15 6.70 3.62
CA GLU A 106 15.42 7.46 4.62
C GLU A 106 14.66 6.52 5.54
N LYS A 107 14.67 6.84 6.84
CA LYS A 107 13.96 6.13 7.90
C LYS A 107 13.06 7.11 8.64
N SER A 108 11.76 6.82 8.67
CA SER A 108 10.74 7.69 9.30
C SER A 108 9.81 6.90 10.23
N ILE A 109 9.31 7.60 11.27
CA ILE A 109 8.26 7.13 12.19
C ILE A 109 6.96 7.94 12.06
N ASP A 110 6.86 8.87 11.12
CA ASP A 110 5.72 9.82 11.03
C ASP A 110 4.38 9.11 10.83
N ASN A 111 4.42 7.95 10.19
CA ASN A 111 3.26 7.11 9.93
C ASN A 111 3.16 5.90 10.88
N ALA A 112 4.03 5.82 11.89
CA ALA A 112 4.09 4.72 12.85
C ALA A 112 3.12 4.96 14.02
N TYR A 113 2.47 3.89 14.47
CA TYR A 113 1.59 3.92 15.65
C TYR A 113 1.82 2.67 16.49
N ASN A 114 2.07 2.85 17.77
CA ASN A 114 2.29 1.77 18.75
C ASN A 114 1.09 1.56 19.70
N ALA A 115 -0.01 2.30 19.48
CA ALA A 115 -1.29 2.09 20.12
C ALA A 115 -2.44 2.25 19.12
N ILE A 116 -3.40 1.31 19.10
CA ILE A 116 -4.60 1.38 18.28
C ILE A 116 -5.82 1.40 19.19
N LYS A 117 -6.63 2.45 19.08
CA LYS A 117 -7.93 2.61 19.74
C LYS A 117 -9.03 2.38 18.71
N VAL A 118 -9.79 1.30 18.86
CA VAL A 118 -10.98 1.03 18.06
C VAL A 118 -12.18 1.56 18.81
N VAL A 119 -12.94 2.44 18.16
CA VAL A 119 -14.14 3.08 18.72
C VAL A 119 -15.35 2.61 17.91
N LYS A 120 -16.33 2.02 18.61
CA LYS A 120 -17.62 1.67 18.02
C LYS A 120 -18.57 2.84 18.22
N THR A 121 -19.21 3.26 17.14
CA THR A 121 -20.22 4.33 17.17
C THR A 121 -21.54 3.82 16.61
N SER A 122 -22.65 4.15 17.25
CA SER A 122 -24.00 3.80 16.76
C SER A 122 -24.45 4.79 15.67
N LYS A 123 -24.94 4.29 14.54
CA LYS A 123 -25.61 5.14 13.54
C LYS A 123 -26.97 5.64 14.02
N LYS A 124 -27.65 4.87 14.87
CA LYS A 124 -28.99 5.20 15.38
C LYS A 124 -29.00 6.34 16.40
N GLU A 125 -27.91 6.50 17.15
CA GLU A 125 -27.80 7.50 18.23
C GLU A 125 -26.77 8.60 17.90
N LYS A 126 -26.89 9.25 16.74
CA LYS A 126 -26.05 10.41 16.36
C LYS A 126 -24.53 10.21 16.58
N ALA A 127 -24.00 9.03 16.23
CA ALA A 127 -22.58 8.68 16.38
C ALA A 127 -22.06 8.62 17.83
N LYS A 128 -22.93 8.40 18.83
CA LYS A 128 -22.51 8.14 20.22
C LYS A 128 -21.58 6.92 20.29
N VAL A 129 -20.50 7.06 21.07
CA VAL A 129 -19.55 5.97 21.32
C VAL A 129 -20.21 4.92 22.20
N THR A 130 -20.31 3.69 21.71
CA THR A 130 -20.98 2.58 22.42
C THR A 130 -19.99 1.55 22.97
N ALA A 131 -18.79 1.47 22.41
CA ALA A 131 -17.71 0.63 22.94
C ALA A 131 -16.33 1.16 22.50
N THR A 132 -15.32 0.93 23.32
CA THR A 132 -13.93 1.26 23.01
C THR A 132 -13.03 0.09 23.35
N LYS A 133 -12.06 -0.23 22.47
CA LYS A 133 -10.99 -1.19 22.78
C LYS A 133 -9.65 -0.60 22.37
N ILE A 134 -8.66 -0.69 23.26
CA ILE A 134 -7.29 -0.25 23.01
C ILE A 134 -6.37 -1.47 23.01
N VAL A 135 -5.50 -1.56 22.02
CA VAL A 135 -4.39 -2.52 21.97
C VAL A 135 -3.11 -1.72 21.76
N GLN A 136 -2.08 -1.98 22.56
CA GLN A 136 -0.79 -1.31 22.50
C GLN A 136 0.32 -2.32 22.28
N ALA A 137 1.46 -1.85 21.79
CA ALA A 137 2.66 -2.66 21.68
C ALA A 137 3.02 -3.21 23.07
N GLY A 138 3.42 -4.49 23.12
CA GLY A 138 3.95 -5.08 24.35
C GLY A 138 5.31 -4.47 24.71
N LYS A 139 5.85 -4.84 25.88
CA LYS A 139 7.22 -4.46 26.27
C LYS A 139 8.27 -4.99 25.28
N GLN A 140 7.99 -6.08 24.58
CA GLN A 140 8.84 -6.62 23.51
C GLN A 140 8.80 -5.74 22.25
N GLY A 141 9.97 -5.23 21.84
CA GLY A 141 10.16 -4.37 20.66
C GLY A 141 10.50 -2.91 20.99
N ASN A 142 10.30 -2.50 22.25
CA ASN A 142 10.74 -1.23 22.82
C ASN A 142 10.28 0.07 22.11
N THR A 143 9.26 0.01 21.25
CA THR A 143 8.79 1.18 20.50
C THR A 143 8.07 2.21 21.37
N LEU A 144 7.45 1.78 22.47
CA LEU A 144 6.86 2.69 23.46
C LEU A 144 7.93 3.52 24.17
N GLN A 145 9.06 2.91 24.56
CA GLN A 145 10.18 3.63 25.18
C GLN A 145 10.90 4.51 24.17
N ARG A 146 11.10 4.03 22.94
CA ARG A 146 11.87 4.74 21.91
C ARG A 146 11.10 5.89 21.25
N TRP A 147 9.79 5.77 21.04
CA TRP A 147 8.99 6.73 20.26
C TRP A 147 7.94 7.48 21.10
N GLY A 148 7.78 7.13 22.39
CA GLY A 148 6.63 7.56 23.18
C GLY A 148 5.32 6.91 22.70
N LYS A 149 4.18 7.29 23.29
CA LYS A 149 2.87 6.72 22.93
C LYS A 149 2.30 7.40 21.67
N LEU A 150 2.22 6.65 20.57
CA LEU A 150 1.65 7.08 19.31
C LEU A 150 0.32 6.34 19.05
N GLN A 151 -0.80 7.02 19.26
CA GLN A 151 -2.14 6.41 19.20
C GLN A 151 -2.92 6.74 17.93
N LYS A 152 -3.43 5.72 17.24
CA LYS A 152 -4.37 5.85 16.11
C LYS A 152 -5.78 5.47 16.51
N ILE A 153 -6.76 6.27 16.11
CA ILE A 153 -8.19 5.95 16.28
C ILE A 153 -8.73 5.33 14.99
N GLU A 154 -9.40 4.18 15.11
CA GLU A 154 -10.18 3.54 14.05
C GLU A 154 -11.65 3.50 14.47
N LYS A 155 -12.52 4.14 13.69
CA LYS A 155 -13.97 4.13 13.94
C LYS A 155 -14.64 2.95 13.22
N VAL A 156 -15.54 2.25 13.91
CA VAL A 156 -16.34 1.14 13.38
C VAL A 156 -17.81 1.42 13.59
N THR A 157 -18.57 1.47 12.50
CA THR A 157 -20.02 1.73 12.49
C THR A 157 -20.86 0.46 12.28
N LYS A 158 -20.26 -0.73 12.37
CA LYS A 158 -20.97 -2.01 12.22
C LYS A 158 -21.59 -2.39 13.56
N ASP A 159 -22.92 -2.35 13.63
CA ASP A 159 -23.68 -2.63 14.85
C ASP A 159 -23.39 -4.03 15.43
N LYS A 160 -23.09 -5.02 14.58
CA LYS A 160 -22.79 -6.41 14.98
C LYS A 160 -21.32 -6.67 15.39
N THR A 161 -20.44 -5.68 15.40
CA THR A 161 -19.06 -5.91 15.85
C THR A 161 -19.01 -6.02 17.38
N ASN A 162 -18.49 -7.16 17.88
CA ASN A 162 -18.29 -7.42 19.31
C ASN A 162 -16.86 -7.04 19.77
N LEU A 163 -16.62 -7.03 21.09
CA LEU A 163 -15.34 -6.64 21.68
C LEU A 163 -14.15 -7.51 21.22
N ALA A 164 -14.38 -8.81 20.99
CA ALA A 164 -13.34 -9.73 20.52
C ALA A 164 -12.88 -9.37 19.09
N GLN A 165 -13.82 -9.10 18.18
CA GLN A 165 -13.52 -8.64 16.82
C GLN A 165 -12.82 -7.28 16.81
N MET A 166 -13.20 -6.36 17.71
CA MET A 166 -12.49 -5.09 17.87
C MET A 166 -11.04 -5.31 18.30
N LYS A 167 -10.79 -6.22 19.24
CA LYS A 167 -9.42 -6.58 19.69
C LYS A 167 -8.60 -7.17 18.54
N VAL A 168 -9.13 -8.12 17.78
CA VAL A 168 -8.44 -8.72 16.61
C VAL A 168 -8.12 -7.65 15.57
N ARG A 169 -9.07 -6.76 15.26
CA ARG A 169 -8.86 -5.65 14.33
C ARG A 169 -7.76 -4.70 14.82
N ALA A 170 -7.79 -4.33 16.09
CA ALA A 170 -6.77 -3.48 16.71
C ALA A 170 -5.38 -4.12 16.63
N SER A 171 -5.26 -5.42 16.95
CA SER A 171 -4.01 -6.18 16.85
C SER A 171 -3.48 -6.25 15.41
N ASN A 172 -4.35 -6.44 14.42
CA ASN A 172 -3.94 -6.46 13.01
C ASN A 172 -3.45 -5.09 12.52
N LEU A 173 -4.13 -4.02 12.93
CA LEU A 173 -3.69 -2.66 12.63
C LEU A 173 -2.38 -2.33 13.36
N LEU A 174 -2.21 -2.78 14.60
CA LEU A 174 -0.97 -2.57 15.34
C LEU A 174 0.21 -3.25 14.64
N LYS A 175 0.06 -4.49 14.17
CA LYS A 175 1.07 -5.17 13.33
C LYS A 175 1.38 -4.41 12.04
N LEU A 176 0.40 -3.68 11.50
CA LEU A 176 0.58 -2.92 10.27
C LEU A 176 1.33 -1.59 10.48
N TYR A 177 1.09 -0.92 11.61
CA TYR A 177 1.57 0.45 11.89
C TYR A 177 2.72 0.53 12.91
N ASN A 178 2.91 -0.46 13.78
CA ASN A 178 3.99 -0.45 14.78
C ASN A 178 5.32 -0.85 14.15
N ARG A 179 5.77 -0.06 13.17
CA ARG A 179 7.05 -0.25 12.46
C ARG A 179 7.49 1.06 11.83
N GLN A 180 8.80 1.22 11.72
CA GLN A 180 9.41 2.27 10.91
C GLN A 180 9.09 2.07 9.43
N THR A 181 8.95 3.18 8.73
CA THR A 181 8.90 3.20 7.26
C THR A 181 10.27 3.54 6.72
N TYR A 182 10.63 2.86 5.64
CA TYR A 182 11.91 3.00 4.98
C TYR A 182 11.67 3.33 3.52
N LYS A 183 12.33 4.36 3.02
CA LYS A 183 12.34 4.76 1.61
C LYS A 183 13.76 4.65 1.10
N LEU A 184 13.94 3.92 0.00
CA LEU A 184 15.20 3.83 -0.72
C LEU A 184 14.99 4.45 -2.09
N SER A 185 15.71 5.51 -2.39
CA SER A 185 15.78 6.07 -3.74
C SER A 185 17.10 5.65 -4.38
N ILE A 186 17.09 5.16 -5.61
CA ILE A 186 18.29 4.75 -6.35
C ILE A 186 18.25 5.43 -7.72
N THR A 187 19.35 6.08 -8.09
CA THR A 187 19.64 6.49 -9.46
C THR A 187 20.55 5.44 -10.08
N CYS A 188 20.19 4.94 -11.25
CA CYS A 188 20.90 3.85 -11.92
C CYS A 188 20.83 3.97 -13.43
N THR A 189 21.65 3.19 -14.13
CA THR A 189 21.54 3.02 -15.58
C THR A 189 20.13 2.56 -15.96
N GLY A 190 19.59 3.18 -17.00
CA GLY A 190 18.26 2.96 -17.52
C GLY A 190 18.04 1.51 -17.94
N ASN A 191 16.85 1.00 -17.65
CA ASN A 191 16.39 -0.28 -18.16
C ASN A 191 14.87 -0.30 -18.17
N GLN A 192 14.27 -0.65 -19.32
CA GLN A 192 12.82 -0.64 -19.49
C GLN A 192 12.07 -1.60 -18.55
N ALA A 193 12.74 -2.58 -17.93
CA ALA A 193 12.17 -3.47 -16.93
C ALA A 193 12.05 -2.83 -15.54
N LEU A 194 12.74 -1.70 -15.29
CA LEU A 194 12.68 -0.92 -14.05
C LEU A 194 11.39 -0.10 -13.99
N ARG A 195 10.25 -0.77 -13.93
CA ARG A 195 8.92 -0.13 -13.85
C ARG A 195 8.30 -0.33 -12.48
N ALA A 196 7.49 0.64 -12.06
CA ALA A 196 6.70 0.52 -10.83
C ALA A 196 5.84 -0.76 -10.86
N GLY A 197 5.84 -1.49 -9.76
CA GLY A 197 5.18 -2.79 -9.63
C GLY A 197 6.08 -4.00 -9.91
N ASN A 198 7.20 -3.84 -10.62
CA ASN A 198 8.23 -4.88 -10.74
C ASN A 198 9.12 -4.89 -9.49
N SER A 199 9.89 -5.97 -9.32
CA SER A 199 10.92 -6.05 -8.28
C SER A 199 12.31 -6.29 -8.85
N VAL A 200 13.30 -5.76 -8.15
CA VAL A 200 14.74 -5.84 -8.45
C VAL A 200 15.48 -6.36 -7.22
N TYR A 201 16.66 -6.92 -7.41
CA TYR A 201 17.57 -7.19 -6.31
C TYR A 201 18.33 -5.92 -5.96
N VAL A 202 18.37 -5.59 -4.67
CA VAL A 202 19.19 -4.51 -4.14
C VAL A 202 20.31 -5.12 -3.32
N LYS A 203 21.55 -4.73 -3.61
CA LYS A 203 22.79 -5.18 -2.95
C LYS A 203 23.71 -3.98 -2.69
N LEU A 204 23.38 -3.20 -1.68
CA LEU A 204 24.16 -2.04 -1.23
C LEU A 204 24.89 -2.43 0.05
N SER A 205 26.23 -2.43 0.02
CA SER A 205 27.07 -2.93 1.12
C SER A 205 26.88 -2.08 2.38
N SER A 206 26.75 -0.76 2.22
CA SER A 206 26.47 0.20 3.29
C SER A 206 25.11 -0.01 3.99
N LEU A 207 24.15 -0.68 3.34
CA LEU A 207 22.86 -1.02 3.94
C LEU A 207 22.81 -2.44 4.51
N LYS A 208 23.93 -3.18 4.46
CA LYS A 208 24.04 -4.52 5.02
C LYS A 208 23.91 -4.48 6.54
N ASP A 209 24.61 -3.55 7.19
CA ASP A 209 24.70 -3.48 8.65
C ASP A 209 23.38 -3.06 9.31
N ILE A 210 22.52 -2.36 8.57
CA ILE A 210 21.16 -2.02 9.03
C ILE A 210 20.13 -3.12 8.72
N GLY A 211 20.54 -4.27 8.17
CA GLY A 211 19.69 -5.45 7.95
C GLY A 211 18.95 -5.49 6.60
N LEU A 212 19.32 -4.65 5.64
CA LEU A 212 18.78 -4.77 4.27
C LEU A 212 19.42 -5.96 3.56
N GLY A 213 20.75 -6.07 3.58
CA GLY A 213 21.50 -7.11 2.88
C GLY A 213 21.15 -7.19 1.38
N THR A 214 21.26 -8.38 0.79
CA THR A 214 20.76 -8.64 -0.57
C THR A 214 19.29 -9.02 -0.51
N LYS A 215 18.39 -8.14 -0.95
CA LYS A 215 16.94 -8.39 -0.93
C LYS A 215 16.28 -8.05 -2.25
N GLN A 216 15.26 -8.83 -2.61
CA GLN A 216 14.38 -8.51 -3.72
C GLN A 216 13.29 -7.54 -3.25
N LEU A 217 13.29 -6.33 -3.80
CA LEU A 217 12.43 -5.23 -3.37
C LEU A 217 11.58 -4.71 -4.52
N VAL A 218 10.39 -4.21 -4.20
CA VAL A 218 9.42 -3.74 -5.18
C VAL A 218 9.64 -2.25 -5.46
N ILE A 219 9.73 -1.92 -6.74
CA ILE A 219 9.77 -0.55 -7.24
C ILE A 219 8.37 0.04 -7.07
N THR A 220 8.25 1.13 -6.31
CA THR A 220 6.99 1.85 -6.11
C THR A 220 6.82 3.05 -7.04
N LYS A 221 7.93 3.65 -7.46
CA LYS A 221 7.97 4.73 -8.46
C LYS A 221 9.20 4.51 -9.33
N SER A 222 9.06 4.82 -10.61
CA SER A 222 10.17 4.81 -11.56
C SER A 222 9.99 5.96 -12.53
N THR A 223 11.08 6.67 -12.79
CA THR A 223 11.23 7.63 -13.87
C THR A 223 12.41 7.15 -14.71
N ILE A 224 12.21 6.91 -16.00
CA ILE A 224 13.29 6.54 -16.93
C ILE A 224 13.47 7.71 -17.89
N THR A 225 14.71 8.21 -17.98
CA THR A 225 15.08 9.31 -18.86
C THR A 225 15.76 8.75 -20.10
N PHE A 226 15.24 9.10 -21.27
CA PHE A 226 15.77 8.65 -22.58
C PHE A 226 16.61 9.77 -23.20
N ASP A 227 17.71 10.09 -22.53
CA ASP A 227 18.77 10.96 -23.05
C ASP A 227 20.01 10.10 -23.39
N PRO A 228 21.12 10.67 -23.88
CA PRO A 228 22.33 9.91 -24.19
C PRO A 228 22.91 9.13 -22.99
N ASN A 229 22.63 9.57 -21.76
CA ASN A 229 23.11 8.91 -20.54
C ASN A 229 22.19 7.75 -20.12
N TYR A 230 20.94 7.72 -20.59
CA TYR A 230 19.91 6.72 -20.35
C TYR A 230 19.88 6.28 -18.88
N THR A 231 19.20 7.05 -18.04
CA THR A 231 19.17 6.86 -16.59
C THR A 231 17.77 6.48 -16.08
N ALA A 232 17.70 5.97 -14.85
CA ALA A 232 16.46 5.70 -14.15
C ALA A 232 16.55 6.07 -12.67
N ASP A 233 15.52 6.79 -12.20
CA ASP A 233 15.31 7.13 -10.80
C ASP A 233 14.19 6.27 -10.22
N LEU A 234 14.53 5.47 -9.21
CA LEU A 234 13.63 4.50 -8.62
C LEU A 234 13.35 4.84 -7.17
N GLU A 235 12.08 4.83 -6.77
CA GLU A 235 11.72 4.71 -5.37
C GLU A 235 11.34 3.26 -5.06
N ILE A 236 12.01 2.69 -4.07
CA ILE A 236 11.89 1.30 -3.68
C ILE A 236 11.35 1.23 -2.26
N LYS A 237 10.31 0.41 -2.09
CA LYS A 237 9.76 0.13 -0.77
C LYS A 237 10.57 -0.94 -0.07
N VAL A 238 11.27 -0.53 0.99
CA VAL A 238 12.06 -1.42 1.83
C VAL A 238 11.17 -2.11 2.86
N ARG A 239 11.41 -3.41 3.07
CA ARG A 239 10.90 -4.16 4.22
C ARG A 239 12.09 -4.74 4.97
N MET A 240 12.34 -4.19 6.14
CA MET A 240 13.20 -4.83 7.11
C MET A 240 12.48 -6.05 7.69
N SER A 241 13.24 -7.13 7.82
CA SER A 241 12.83 -8.38 8.46
C SER A 241 12.86 -8.22 9.97
#